data_AF-A0A8S3JRG9-F1
#
_entry.id   AF-A0A8S3JRG9-F1
#
_cell.length_a   1.000
_cell.length_b   1.000
_cell.length_c   1.000
_cell.angle_alpha   90.00
_cell.angle_beta   90.00
_cell.angle_gamma   90.00
#
_symmetry.space_group_name_H-M   'P 1'
#
loop_
_entity.id
_entity.type
_entity.pdbx_description
1 polymer ?
#
loop_
_entity_poly.entity_id
_entity_poly.type
_entity_poly.pdbx_seq_one_letter_code
_entity_poly.pdbx_strand_id
1 'polypeptide(L)'
;SCDIYDRQNGQYFITYIAQSDNLHILNVYVNNAPIKDNPFRIQIKQNRNYSTIGLKLEFEIGGEGDQDGKLCRPWGVCCDHQSNIIVADRSNNRIQIFNKHGQFLRKFGTQGNRPGQFDRPAGVAFDKQLHRIVVTDKDNHRIQVFTSTGEYIFKFGEKGTKPGQFNYPWDVAVSSTSQILVSDTRNHRIQLFSKDGL
;
A
#
# COMPACT_ATOMS: atom_id res chain seq x y z
N SER A 1 -24.55 20.17 -13.63
CA SER A 1 -25.64 19.47 -14.33
C SER A 1 -25.94 18.17 -13.58
N CYS A 2 -27.19 17.74 -13.60
CA CYS A 2 -27.63 16.45 -13.08
C CYS A 2 -28.42 15.78 -14.20
N ASP A 3 -27.99 14.61 -14.63
CA ASP A 3 -28.60 13.86 -15.72
C ASP A 3 -29.10 12.53 -15.18
N ILE A 4 -30.27 12.11 -15.66
CA ILE A 4 -30.90 10.85 -15.29
C ILE A 4 -31.03 10.00 -16.55
N TYR A 5 -30.52 8.77 -16.48
CA TYR A 5 -30.59 7.79 -17.55
C TYR A 5 -31.43 6.59 -17.11
N ASP A 6 -32.53 6.35 -17.81
CA ASP A 6 -33.42 5.21 -17.61
C ASP A 6 -32.92 4.01 -18.44
N ARG A 7 -32.69 2.88 -17.77
CA ARG A 7 -32.28 1.63 -18.44
C ARG A 7 -33.45 0.82 -19.01
N GLN A 8 -34.68 1.29 -18.84
CA GLN A 8 -35.93 0.62 -19.24
C GLN A 8 -36.13 -0.77 -18.60
N ASN A 9 -35.49 -1.02 -17.46
CA ASN A 9 -35.60 -2.27 -16.72
C ASN A 9 -35.89 -2.06 -15.23
N GLY A 10 -36.37 -0.86 -14.86
CA GLY A 10 -36.60 -0.45 -13.47
C GLY A 10 -35.36 0.06 -12.73
N GLN A 11 -34.21 0.20 -13.41
CA GLN A 11 -33.00 0.83 -12.87
C GLN A 11 -32.72 2.16 -13.54
N TYR A 12 -32.26 3.13 -12.74
CA TYR A 12 -31.91 4.48 -13.17
C TYR A 12 -30.46 4.79 -12.78
N PHE A 13 -29.71 5.43 -13.68
CA PHE A 13 -28.41 6.03 -13.36
C PHE A 13 -28.59 7.53 -13.19
N ILE A 14 -28.00 8.07 -12.12
CA ILE A 14 -27.96 9.51 -11.85
C ILE A 14 -26.50 9.93 -11.93
N THR A 15 -26.18 10.85 -12.84
CA THR A 15 -24.84 11.45 -12.95
C THR A 15 -24.92 12.92 -12.58
N TYR A 16 -24.04 13.36 -11.70
CA TYR A 16 -23.90 14.78 -11.36
C TYR A 16 -22.42 15.17 -11.32
N ILE A 17 -22.13 16.41 -11.71
CA ILE A 17 -20.79 17.00 -11.58
C ILE A 17 -20.85 18.05 -10.48
N ALA A 18 -20.17 17.79 -9.36
CA ALA A 18 -20.02 18.76 -8.29
C ALA A 18 -19.23 19.97 -8.78
N GLN A 19 -19.73 21.18 -8.49
CA GLN A 19 -19.05 22.44 -8.86
C GLN A 19 -18.29 23.08 -7.69
N SER A 20 -18.36 22.50 -6.49
CA SER A 20 -17.73 23.04 -5.29
C SER A 20 -17.30 21.94 -4.31
N ASP A 21 -16.20 22.18 -3.60
CA ASP A 21 -15.56 21.25 -2.66
C ASP A 21 -16.17 21.34 -1.25
N ASN A 22 -17.50 21.32 -1.14
CA ASN A 22 -18.24 21.41 0.12
C ASN A 22 -19.22 20.24 0.30
N LEU A 23 -20.07 20.31 1.33
CA LEU A 23 -21.14 19.34 1.53
C LEU A 23 -22.25 19.57 0.50
N HIS A 24 -22.54 18.55 -0.31
CA HIS A 24 -23.69 18.53 -1.21
C HIS A 24 -24.80 17.69 -0.60
N ILE A 25 -26.04 18.15 -0.75
CA ILE A 25 -27.24 17.43 -0.32
C ILE A 25 -27.97 16.97 -1.59
N LEU A 26 -27.90 15.66 -1.86
CA LEU A 26 -28.60 15.06 -2.99
C LEU A 26 -29.94 14.49 -2.51
N ASN A 27 -31.03 15.07 -3.01
CA ASN A 27 -32.37 14.57 -2.78
C ASN A 27 -32.83 13.77 -4.00
N VAL A 28 -33.35 12.57 -3.79
CA VAL A 28 -33.84 11.70 -4.88
C VAL A 28 -35.29 11.31 -4.60
N TYR A 29 -36.16 11.63 -5.55
CA TYR A 29 -37.60 11.40 -5.47
C TYR A 29 -38.06 10.48 -6.60
N VAL A 30 -38.98 9.58 -6.30
CA VAL A 30 -39.73 8.77 -7.27
C VAL A 30 -41.20 9.06 -7.04
N ASN A 31 -41.92 9.52 -8.07
CA ASN A 31 -43.33 9.93 -7.96
C ASN A 31 -43.59 10.93 -6.81
N ASN A 32 -42.72 11.93 -6.66
CA ASN A 32 -42.73 12.93 -5.57
C ASN A 32 -42.56 12.37 -4.14
N ALA A 33 -42.26 11.08 -3.98
CA ALA A 33 -41.91 10.48 -2.69
C ALA A 33 -40.39 10.31 -2.58
N PRO A 34 -39.77 10.64 -1.43
CA PRO A 34 -38.34 10.43 -1.24
C PRO A 34 -38.01 8.93 -1.23
N ILE A 35 -36.90 8.55 -1.87
CA ILE A 35 -36.40 7.18 -1.73
C ILE A 35 -35.79 6.94 -0.34
N LYS A 36 -35.57 5.67 -0.01
CA LYS A 36 -34.86 5.28 1.20
C LYS A 36 -33.49 5.98 1.29
N ASP A 37 -33.13 6.42 2.50
CA ASP A 37 -31.87 7.10 2.84
C ASP A 37 -31.69 8.52 2.27
N ASN A 38 -32.75 9.12 1.72
CA ASN A 38 -32.81 10.54 1.35
C ASN A 38 -32.89 11.44 2.62
N PRO A 39 -32.13 12.55 2.72
CA PRO A 39 -31.13 13.03 1.75
C PRO A 39 -29.76 12.40 1.89
N PHE A 40 -29.14 12.16 0.75
CA PHE A 40 -27.76 11.72 0.67
C PHE A 40 -26.84 12.92 0.90
N ARG A 41 -26.02 12.82 1.95
CA ARG A 41 -24.99 13.81 2.28
C ARG A 41 -23.69 13.40 1.62
N ILE A 42 -23.25 14.17 0.62
CA ILE A 42 -22.05 13.87 -0.15
C ILE A 42 -20.99 14.91 0.16
N GLN A 43 -19.93 14.49 0.85
CA GLN A 43 -18.77 15.35 1.09
C GLN A 43 -17.83 15.26 -0.12
N ILE A 44 -17.77 16.34 -0.91
CA ILE A 44 -16.78 16.45 -1.98
C ILE A 44 -15.44 16.77 -1.34
N LYS A 45 -14.44 15.93 -1.62
CA LYS A 45 -13.05 16.19 -1.22
C LYS A 45 -12.36 16.87 -2.39
N GLN A 46 -11.65 17.95 -2.11
CA GLN A 46 -10.81 18.62 -3.08
C GLN A 46 -9.86 17.63 -3.74
N ASN A 47 -9.81 17.65 -5.07
CA ASN A 47 -8.87 16.81 -5.82
C ASN A 47 -7.43 17.22 -5.49
N ARG A 48 -6.52 16.23 -5.43
CA ARG A 48 -5.10 16.52 -5.24
C ARG A 48 -4.58 17.34 -6.42
N ASN A 49 -4.18 18.58 -6.16
CA ASN A 49 -3.57 19.44 -7.16
C ASN A 49 -2.07 19.10 -7.27
N TYR A 50 -1.63 18.68 -8.46
CA TYR A 50 -0.24 18.33 -8.73
C TYR A 50 0.60 19.52 -9.22
N SER A 51 0.02 20.69 -9.49
CA SER A 51 0.72 21.84 -10.09
C SER A 51 1.78 22.49 -9.20
N THR A 52 1.71 22.24 -7.89
CA THR A 52 2.64 22.79 -6.89
C THR A 52 3.66 21.76 -6.39
N ILE A 53 3.62 20.52 -6.87
CA ILE A 53 4.55 19.47 -6.46
C ILE A 53 5.97 19.79 -6.93
N GLY A 54 6.95 19.59 -6.05
CA GLY A 54 8.37 19.87 -6.32
C GLY A 54 8.81 21.30 -6.01
N LEU A 55 7.87 22.23 -5.80
CA LEU A 55 8.20 23.62 -5.42
C LEU A 55 8.51 23.78 -3.93
N LYS A 56 7.99 22.88 -3.09
CA LYS A 56 8.23 22.85 -1.65
C LYS A 56 8.38 21.41 -1.20
N LEU A 57 9.54 21.08 -0.64
CA LEU A 57 9.74 19.86 0.14
C LEU A 57 9.05 20.05 1.50
N GLU A 58 8.14 19.14 1.87
CA GLU A 58 7.46 19.24 3.17
C GLU A 58 8.39 18.87 4.33
N PHE A 59 9.11 17.76 4.19
CA PHE A 59 10.17 17.32 5.10
C PHE A 59 11.06 16.29 4.40
N GLU A 60 12.21 16.02 5.00
CA GLU A 60 13.14 14.96 4.60
C GLU A 60 13.34 13.99 5.77
N ILE A 61 13.50 12.69 5.46
CA ILE A 61 13.83 11.64 6.44
C ILE A 61 15.11 10.96 5.97
N GLY A 62 16.04 10.69 6.90
CA GLY A 62 17.17 9.80 6.64
C GLY A 62 18.54 10.46 6.76
N GLY A 63 19.30 10.33 5.67
CA GLY A 63 20.76 10.47 5.64
C GLY A 63 21.46 9.11 5.78
N GLU A 64 22.64 9.00 5.16
CA GLU A 64 23.42 7.77 5.16
C GLU A 64 23.82 7.34 6.58
N GLY A 65 23.63 6.05 6.89
CA GLY A 65 24.07 5.46 8.15
C GLY A 65 23.26 4.25 8.57
N ASP A 66 23.61 3.70 9.73
CA ASP A 66 23.03 2.49 10.33
C ASP A 66 22.25 2.76 11.63
N GLN A 67 22.31 3.99 12.15
CA GLN A 67 21.59 4.42 13.35
C GLN A 67 20.08 4.50 13.11
N ASP A 68 19.31 4.60 14.19
CA ASP A 68 17.86 4.80 14.10
C ASP A 68 17.53 6.06 13.30
N GLY A 69 16.64 5.89 12.31
CA GLY A 69 16.27 6.95 11.40
C GLY A 69 17.29 7.27 10.30
N LYS A 70 18.48 6.64 10.28
CA LYS A 70 19.42 6.68 9.15
C LYS A 70 19.16 5.54 8.19
N LEU A 71 19.40 5.76 6.90
CA LEU A 71 19.10 4.81 5.83
C LEU A 71 20.37 4.50 5.04
N CYS A 72 20.53 3.25 4.60
CA CYS A 72 21.62 2.85 3.71
C CYS A 72 21.05 2.15 2.47
N ARG A 73 21.15 2.85 1.32
CA ARG A 73 20.63 2.38 0.02
C ARG A 73 19.17 1.90 0.08
N PRO A 74 18.24 2.69 0.66
CA PRO A 74 16.83 2.30 0.76
C PRO A 74 16.22 2.13 -0.64
N TRP A 75 15.12 1.37 -0.73
CA TRP A 75 14.44 1.17 -2.01
C TRP A 75 12.92 1.28 -1.91
N GLY A 76 12.25 0.26 -1.39
CA GLY A 76 10.80 0.24 -1.24
C GLY A 76 10.31 1.15 -0.13
N VAL A 77 9.17 1.80 -0.36
CA VAL A 77 8.46 2.63 0.61
C VAL A 77 6.95 2.45 0.46
N CYS A 78 6.23 2.39 1.56
CA CYS A 78 4.77 2.47 1.57
C CYS A 78 4.28 3.22 2.82
N CYS A 79 2.96 3.45 2.89
CA CYS A 79 2.32 4.02 4.08
C CYS A 79 1.26 3.07 4.63
N ASP A 80 1.15 3.00 5.96
CA ASP A 80 0.06 2.30 6.63
C ASP A 80 -1.22 3.16 6.74
N HIS A 81 -2.27 2.64 7.39
CA HIS A 81 -3.54 3.36 7.57
C HIS A 81 -3.45 4.56 8.52
N GLN A 82 -2.40 4.68 9.34
CA GLN A 82 -2.13 5.83 10.20
C GLN A 82 -1.23 6.87 9.50
N SER A 83 -0.89 6.64 8.23
CA SER A 83 0.10 7.43 7.47
C SER A 83 1.51 7.32 8.05
N ASN A 84 1.83 6.24 8.77
CA ASN A 84 3.23 5.94 9.08
C ASN A 84 3.92 5.48 7.80
N ILE A 85 5.15 5.92 7.60
CA ILE A 85 5.99 5.64 6.45
C ILE A 85 6.85 4.41 6.77
N ILE A 86 6.75 3.37 5.96
CA ILE A 86 7.47 2.11 6.13
C ILE A 86 8.49 2.00 5.01
N VAL A 87 9.76 1.81 5.35
CA VAL A 87 10.88 1.82 4.40
C VAL A 87 11.66 0.52 4.46
N ALA A 88 11.93 -0.07 3.30
CA ALA A 88 12.89 -1.16 3.14
C ALA A 88 14.31 -0.59 3.10
N ASP A 89 15.02 -0.69 4.23
CA ASP A 89 16.37 -0.18 4.44
C ASP A 89 17.40 -1.24 4.01
N ARG A 90 17.55 -1.35 2.69
CA ARG A 90 18.12 -2.51 2.00
C ARG A 90 19.50 -2.90 2.51
N SER A 91 20.46 -1.98 2.57
CA SER A 91 21.82 -2.32 2.95
C SER A 91 22.04 -2.47 4.46
N ASN A 92 21.08 -1.99 5.27
CA ASN A 92 21.04 -2.27 6.71
C ASN A 92 20.25 -3.55 7.05
N ASN A 93 19.70 -4.26 6.05
CA ASN A 93 18.97 -5.52 6.22
C ASN A 93 17.80 -5.44 7.21
N ARG A 94 17.05 -4.35 7.16
CA ARG A 94 15.95 -4.08 8.11
C ARG A 94 14.81 -3.30 7.44
N ILE A 95 13.68 -3.26 8.12
CA ILE A 95 12.56 -2.37 7.82
C ILE A 95 12.52 -1.29 8.91
N GLN A 96 12.32 -0.03 8.51
CA GLN A 96 12.13 1.08 9.43
C GLN A 96 10.74 1.71 9.26
N ILE A 97 10.15 2.13 10.37
CA ILE A 97 8.83 2.78 10.40
C ILE A 97 8.99 4.16 11.02
N PHE A 98 8.48 5.16 10.32
CA PHE A 98 8.44 6.57 10.71
C PHE A 98 6.99 7.03 10.80
N ASN A 99 6.69 8.03 11.61
CA ASN A 99 5.35 8.62 11.58
C ASN A 99 5.17 9.54 10.36
N LYS A 100 3.97 10.09 10.19
CA LYS A 100 3.62 11.04 9.12
C LYS A 100 4.44 12.34 9.10
N HIS A 101 5.20 12.62 10.16
CA HIS A 101 6.08 13.79 10.29
C HIS A 101 7.57 13.41 10.15
N GLY A 102 7.85 12.15 9.82
CA GLY A 102 9.22 11.66 9.60
C GLY A 102 10.02 11.32 10.84
N GLN A 103 9.39 11.28 12.02
CA GLN A 103 10.04 10.85 13.25
C GLN A 103 10.15 9.33 13.27
N PHE A 104 11.33 8.81 13.60
CA PHE A 104 11.56 7.37 13.77
C PHE A 104 10.65 6.82 14.86
N LEU A 105 9.96 5.72 14.58
CA LEU A 105 9.11 5.02 15.55
C LEU A 105 9.76 3.71 16.00
N ARG A 106 10.14 2.86 15.04
CA ARG A 106 10.69 1.53 15.31
C ARG A 106 11.36 0.95 14.07
N LYS A 107 12.12 -0.13 14.29
CA LYS A 107 12.72 -0.96 13.25
C LYS A 107 12.60 -2.44 13.60
N PHE A 108 12.64 -3.30 12.60
CA PHE A 108 12.75 -4.73 12.79
C PHE A 108 13.55 -5.37 11.65
N GLY A 109 14.13 -6.54 11.94
CA GLY A 109 15.01 -7.24 11.02
C GLY A 109 16.49 -7.02 11.28
N THR A 110 17.26 -8.06 11.00
CA THR A 110 18.72 -8.08 10.99
C THR A 110 19.19 -8.93 9.81
N GLN A 111 20.47 -8.85 9.47
CA GLN A 111 21.02 -9.67 8.40
C GLN A 111 20.89 -11.17 8.71
N GLY A 112 20.43 -11.96 7.74
CA GLY A 112 20.42 -13.41 7.81
C GLY A 112 19.29 -14.05 7.00
N ASN A 113 19.10 -15.35 7.19
CA ASN A 113 18.14 -16.16 6.42
C ASN A 113 17.07 -16.83 7.29
N ARG A 114 17.05 -16.59 8.62
CA ARG A 114 16.01 -17.10 9.52
C ARG A 114 14.71 -16.31 9.37
N PRO A 115 13.55 -16.82 9.82
CA PRO A 115 12.34 -16.03 9.96
C PRO A 115 12.61 -14.71 10.69
N GLY A 116 12.14 -13.59 10.12
CA GLY A 116 12.36 -12.25 10.66
C GLY A 116 13.74 -11.63 10.42
N GLN A 117 14.68 -12.36 9.80
CA GLN A 117 15.92 -11.82 9.27
C GLN A 117 15.81 -11.55 7.77
N PHE A 118 16.60 -10.64 7.25
CA PHE A 118 16.60 -10.27 5.83
C PHE A 118 17.99 -10.32 5.21
N ASP A 119 18.04 -10.49 3.89
CA ASP A 119 19.20 -10.22 3.07
C ASP A 119 18.78 -9.30 1.91
N ARG A 120 19.21 -8.03 2.03
CA ARG A 120 18.87 -6.94 1.12
C ARG A 120 17.36 -6.81 0.82
N PRO A 121 16.50 -6.59 1.83
CA PRO A 121 15.07 -6.42 1.60
C PRO A 121 14.84 -5.21 0.70
N ALA A 122 14.04 -5.36 -0.35
CA ALA A 122 13.98 -4.37 -1.43
C ALA A 122 12.63 -3.65 -1.53
N GLY A 123 11.53 -4.36 -1.35
CA GLY A 123 10.17 -3.87 -1.50
C GLY A 123 9.38 -4.09 -0.23
N VAL A 124 8.44 -3.19 0.03
CA VAL A 124 7.56 -3.27 1.19
C VAL A 124 6.18 -2.74 0.85
N ALA A 125 5.15 -3.50 1.23
CA ALA A 125 3.76 -3.12 1.09
C ALA A 125 3.01 -3.29 2.41
N PHE A 126 1.97 -2.49 2.59
CA PHE A 126 1.07 -2.60 3.72
C PHE A 126 -0.30 -3.12 3.26
N ASP A 127 -0.70 -4.26 3.80
CA ASP A 127 -2.04 -4.83 3.61
C ASP A 127 -3.02 -4.12 4.53
N LYS A 128 -3.83 -3.22 3.96
CA LYS A 128 -4.78 -2.39 4.73
C LYS A 128 -5.90 -3.20 5.35
N GLN A 129 -6.28 -4.33 4.75
CA GLN A 129 -7.42 -5.14 5.20
C GLN A 129 -7.02 -6.04 6.37
N LEU A 130 -5.80 -6.58 6.35
CA LEU A 130 -5.29 -7.51 7.38
C LEU A 130 -4.27 -6.86 8.33
N HIS A 131 -3.99 -5.56 8.17
CA HIS A 131 -3.08 -4.78 9.02
C HIS A 131 -1.69 -5.42 9.19
N ARG A 132 -1.07 -5.79 8.07
CA ARG A 132 0.22 -6.51 8.04
C ARG A 132 1.17 -5.93 7.01
N ILE A 133 2.47 -6.11 7.27
CA ILE A 133 3.56 -5.64 6.40
C ILE A 133 4.06 -6.83 5.58
N VAL A 134 4.13 -6.67 4.26
CA VAL A 134 4.65 -7.67 3.32
C VAL A 134 5.97 -7.15 2.76
N VAL A 135 7.03 -7.95 2.84
CA VAL A 135 8.39 -7.57 2.48
C VAL A 135 8.96 -8.54 1.46
N THR A 136 9.57 -8.02 0.39
CA THR A 136 10.44 -8.84 -0.49
C THR A 136 11.82 -8.96 0.14
N ASP A 137 12.17 -10.18 0.55
CA ASP A 137 13.48 -10.52 1.08
C ASP A 137 14.36 -11.00 -0.08
N LYS A 138 14.83 -10.03 -0.86
CA LYS A 138 15.31 -10.19 -2.24
C LYS A 138 16.41 -11.23 -2.39
N ASP A 139 17.47 -11.14 -1.59
CA ASP A 139 18.64 -12.02 -1.75
C ASP A 139 18.41 -13.39 -1.08
N ASN A 140 17.42 -13.51 -0.19
CA ASN A 140 16.89 -14.78 0.31
C ASN A 140 15.82 -15.41 -0.61
N HIS A 141 15.46 -14.74 -1.72
CA HIS A 141 14.51 -15.25 -2.72
C HIS A 141 13.13 -15.64 -2.16
N ARG A 142 12.61 -14.86 -1.22
CA ARG A 142 11.34 -15.15 -0.54
C ARG A 142 10.56 -13.88 -0.22
N ILE A 143 9.30 -14.06 0.13
CA ILE A 143 8.45 -13.03 0.73
C ILE A 143 8.28 -13.34 2.21
N GLN A 144 8.33 -12.31 3.05
CA GLN A 144 8.03 -12.41 4.47
C GLN A 144 6.90 -11.48 4.85
N VAL A 145 6.02 -11.96 5.73
CA VAL A 145 4.83 -11.24 6.19
C VAL A 145 4.91 -11.06 7.70
N PHE A 146 4.64 -9.83 8.15
CA PHE A 146 4.77 -9.39 9.53
C PHE A 146 3.50 -8.69 10.00
N THR A 147 3.27 -8.66 11.31
CA THR A 147 2.25 -7.78 11.89
C THR A 147 2.61 -6.32 11.60
N SER A 148 1.65 -5.40 11.79
CA SER A 148 1.94 -3.95 11.72
C SER A 148 3.01 -3.48 12.71
N THR A 149 3.25 -4.22 13.80
CA THR A 149 4.29 -3.94 14.80
C THR A 149 5.66 -4.52 14.45
N GLY A 150 5.74 -5.43 13.46
CA GLY A 150 7.01 -6.03 13.00
C GLY A 150 7.27 -7.45 13.51
N GLU A 151 6.28 -8.12 14.08
CA GLU A 151 6.39 -9.52 14.51
C GLU A 151 6.19 -10.45 13.30
N TYR A 152 7.01 -11.50 13.20
CA TYR A 152 6.94 -12.45 12.09
C TYR A 152 5.62 -13.24 12.11
N ILE A 153 4.96 -13.36 10.95
CA ILE A 153 3.76 -14.20 10.79
C ILE A 153 4.10 -15.44 9.96
N PHE A 154 4.50 -15.27 8.70
CA PHE A 154 4.88 -16.38 7.82
C PHE A 154 5.80 -15.92 6.68
N LYS A 155 6.31 -16.89 5.91
CA LYS A 155 7.10 -16.66 4.70
C LYS A 155 6.73 -17.67 3.62
N PHE A 156 6.92 -17.29 2.36
CA PHE A 156 6.75 -18.20 1.23
C PHE A 156 7.75 -17.87 0.12
N GLY A 157 7.97 -18.86 -0.74
CA GLY A 157 8.94 -18.81 -1.82
C GLY A 157 10.35 -19.26 -1.44
N GLU A 158 11.07 -19.63 -2.49
CA GLU A 158 12.44 -20.12 -2.48
C GLU A 158 13.08 -19.82 -3.84
N LYS A 159 14.40 -20.00 -3.95
CA LYS A 159 15.11 -19.78 -5.21
C LYS A 159 14.65 -20.76 -6.30
N GLY A 160 14.24 -20.26 -7.46
CA GLY A 160 13.95 -21.10 -8.62
C GLY A 160 13.10 -20.41 -9.68
N THR A 161 12.57 -21.19 -10.62
CA THR A 161 11.83 -20.72 -11.81
C THR A 161 10.40 -21.23 -11.88
N LYS A 162 10.01 -22.19 -11.03
CA LYS A 162 8.64 -22.74 -10.98
C LYS A 162 7.66 -21.74 -10.38
N PRO A 163 6.34 -21.91 -10.57
CA PRO A 163 5.34 -21.13 -9.83
C PRO A 163 5.58 -21.21 -8.32
N GLY A 164 5.50 -20.07 -7.63
CA GLY A 164 5.80 -19.95 -6.21
C GLY A 164 7.28 -19.86 -5.84
N GLN A 165 8.19 -20.10 -6.78
CA GLN A 165 9.62 -19.84 -6.61
C GLN A 165 10.00 -18.46 -7.18
N PHE A 166 11.09 -17.89 -6.68
CA PHE A 166 11.57 -16.57 -7.08
C PHE A 166 13.04 -16.60 -7.48
N ASN A 167 13.42 -15.65 -8.32
CA ASN A 167 14.80 -15.34 -8.64
C ASN A 167 14.98 -13.83 -8.55
N TYR A 168 15.47 -13.39 -7.38
CA TYR A 168 15.55 -11.99 -6.94
C TYR A 168 14.19 -11.26 -7.01
N PRO A 169 13.22 -11.60 -6.13
CA PRO A 169 11.99 -10.85 -6.02
C PRO A 169 12.31 -9.43 -5.54
N TRP A 170 11.82 -8.40 -6.23
CA TRP A 170 12.28 -7.03 -6.00
C TRP A 170 11.27 -6.18 -5.26
N ASP A 171 10.09 -5.99 -5.84
CA ASP A 171 9.03 -5.19 -5.24
C ASP A 171 7.75 -6.00 -5.04
N VAL A 172 6.94 -5.56 -4.09
CA VAL A 172 5.67 -6.18 -3.72
C VAL A 172 4.56 -5.14 -3.61
N ALA A 173 3.38 -5.50 -4.09
CA ALA A 173 2.15 -4.74 -3.89
C ALA A 173 1.07 -5.65 -3.29
N VAL A 174 0.12 -5.06 -2.58
CA VAL A 174 -1.03 -5.77 -2.01
C VAL A 174 -2.33 -5.16 -2.53
N SER A 175 -3.23 -5.98 -3.04
CA SER A 175 -4.53 -5.55 -3.55
C SER A 175 -5.51 -5.21 -2.40
N SER A 176 -6.66 -4.61 -2.73
CA SER A 176 -7.76 -4.40 -1.78
C SER A 176 -8.37 -5.70 -1.24
N THR A 177 -8.13 -6.84 -1.90
CA THR A 177 -8.55 -8.18 -1.48
C THR A 177 -7.44 -8.96 -0.79
N SER A 178 -6.37 -8.28 -0.36
CA SER A 178 -5.19 -8.85 0.31
C SER A 178 -4.37 -9.83 -0.54
N GLN A 179 -4.52 -9.83 -1.87
CA GLN A 179 -3.66 -10.62 -2.74
C GLN A 179 -2.29 -9.95 -2.87
N ILE A 180 -1.23 -10.76 -2.97
CA ILE A 180 0.16 -10.29 -2.95
C ILE A 180 0.73 -10.41 -4.36
N LEU A 181 1.14 -9.29 -4.96
CA LEU A 181 1.74 -9.22 -6.29
C LEU A 181 3.24 -8.97 -6.16
N VAL A 182 4.07 -9.81 -6.77
CA VAL A 182 5.54 -9.76 -6.62
C VAL A 182 6.21 -9.65 -7.98
N SER A 183 7.15 -8.71 -8.10
CA SER A 183 8.05 -8.65 -9.26
C SER A 183 9.22 -9.62 -9.13
N ASP A 184 9.25 -10.64 -9.99
CA ASP A 184 10.21 -11.74 -9.96
C ASP A 184 11.30 -11.53 -11.03
N THR A 185 12.25 -10.64 -10.72
CA THR A 185 13.00 -9.90 -11.73
C THR A 185 13.86 -10.76 -12.65
N ARG A 186 14.52 -11.80 -12.15
CA ARG A 186 15.37 -12.68 -12.97
C ARG A 186 14.60 -13.83 -13.64
N ASN A 187 13.32 -13.99 -13.31
CA ASN A 187 12.40 -14.86 -14.02
C ASN A 187 11.56 -14.10 -15.05
N HIS A 188 11.79 -12.78 -15.21
CA HIS A 188 11.13 -11.92 -16.20
C HIS A 188 9.60 -11.95 -16.12
N ARG A 189 9.06 -12.05 -14.90
CA ARG A 189 7.62 -12.20 -14.67
C ARG A 189 7.17 -11.47 -13.41
N ILE A 190 5.85 -11.38 -13.29
CA ILE A 190 5.16 -11.03 -12.06
C ILE A 190 4.41 -12.29 -11.59
N GLN A 191 4.30 -12.48 -10.28
CA GLN A 191 3.49 -13.54 -9.71
C GLN A 191 2.46 -12.96 -8.74
N LEU A 192 1.22 -13.42 -8.83
CA LEU A 192 0.12 -13.07 -7.93
C LEU A 192 -0.16 -14.24 -6.99
N PHE A 193 -0.23 -13.96 -5.70
CA PHE A 193 -0.47 -14.93 -4.65
C PHE A 193 -1.73 -14.57 -3.88
N SER A 194 -2.36 -15.59 -3.29
CA SER A 194 -3.37 -15.37 -2.27
C SER A 194 -2.80 -14.65 -1.05
N LYS A 195 -3.68 -14.21 -0.15
CA LYS A 195 -3.31 -13.58 1.11
C LYS A 195 -2.41 -14.46 2.00
N ASP A 196 -2.40 -15.77 1.80
CA ASP A 196 -1.65 -16.73 2.62
C ASP A 196 -0.36 -17.20 1.92
N GLY A 197 -0.05 -16.68 0.73
CA GLY A 197 1.16 -17.03 -0.04
C GLY A 197 1.05 -18.31 -0.87
N LEU A 198 -0.17 -18.85 -0.99
CA LEU A 198 -0.54 -19.97 -1.88
C LEU A 198 -0.93 -19.47 -3.26
#